data_AF-A0A8H8CAP1-F1
#
_entry.id   AF-A0A8H8CAP1-F1
#
_cell.length_a   1.000
_cell.length_b   1.000
_cell.length_c   1.000
_cell.angle_alpha   90.00
_cell.angle_beta   90.00
_cell.angle_gamma   90.00
#
_symmetry.space_group_name_H-M   'P 1'
#
loop_
_entity.id
_entity.type
_entity.pdbx_description
1 polymer ?
#
loop_
_entity_poly.entity_id
_entity_poly.type
_entity_poly.pdbx_seq_one_letter_code
_entity_poly.pdbx_strand_id
1 'polypeptide(L)'
;MLFPVKTVFIFATASLASANCLIGIRRDSSGILASVCIVPGNTGTVSYLTEVSVYFGTSTSCGVSALSGLDPKYSLVRVGTC
;
A
#
# COMPACT_ATOMS: atom_id res chain seq x y z
N MET A 1 -5.69 31.06 -39.45
CA MET A 1 -6.85 31.22 -38.57
C MET A 1 -7.13 29.85 -37.95
N LEU A 2 -6.27 29.34 -37.07
CA LEU A 2 -6.25 29.55 -35.61
C LEU A 2 -7.65 29.66 -34.98
N PHE A 3 -8.36 28.53 -34.95
CA PHE A 3 -9.46 28.35 -34.00
C PHE A 3 -8.84 28.05 -32.63
N PRO A 4 -9.19 28.78 -31.56
CA PRO A 4 -8.80 28.42 -30.22
C PRO A 4 -9.64 27.21 -29.81
N VAL A 5 -9.23 26.01 -30.22
CA VAL A 5 -9.50 24.84 -29.39
C VAL A 5 -8.77 25.13 -28.09
N LYS A 6 -9.52 25.67 -27.13
CA LYS A 6 -9.14 25.70 -25.73
C LYS A 6 -8.78 24.25 -25.44
N THR A 7 -7.48 23.96 -25.49
CA THR A 7 -6.90 22.73 -24.98
C THR A 7 -7.28 22.77 -23.52
N VAL A 8 -8.48 22.28 -23.23
CA VAL A 8 -8.79 21.73 -21.94
C VAL A 8 -7.71 20.68 -21.83
N PHE A 9 -6.64 21.01 -21.12
CA PHE A 9 -5.90 20.01 -20.40
C PHE A 9 -6.97 19.38 -19.52
N ILE A 10 -7.66 18.39 -20.09
CA ILE A 10 -8.22 17.33 -19.31
C ILE A 10 -6.92 16.76 -18.77
N PHE A 11 -6.48 17.29 -17.61
CA PHE A 11 -6.08 16.37 -16.57
C PHE A 11 -7.26 15.42 -16.55
N ALA A 12 -7.10 14.32 -17.30
CA ALA A 12 -7.32 13.07 -16.67
C ALA A 12 -6.62 13.28 -15.31
N THR A 13 -7.41 13.63 -14.29
CA THR A 13 -7.51 12.67 -13.22
C THR A 13 -7.76 11.37 -13.98
N ALA A 14 -6.66 10.75 -14.41
CA ALA A 14 -6.54 9.36 -14.15
C ALA A 14 -7.02 9.35 -12.70
N SER A 15 -8.21 8.83 -12.50
CA SER A 15 -8.26 7.59 -11.78
C SER A 15 -7.04 6.76 -12.25
N LEU A 16 -5.82 7.15 -11.82
CA LEU A 16 -5.03 6.25 -11.07
C LEU A 16 -6.06 5.86 -10.01
N ALA A 17 -6.83 4.81 -10.31
CA ALA A 17 -6.94 3.72 -9.39
C ALA A 17 -5.49 3.36 -9.08
N SER A 18 -4.83 4.21 -8.29
CA SER A 18 -3.72 3.85 -7.45
C SER A 18 -4.44 2.96 -6.48
N ALA A 19 -4.69 1.74 -6.93
CA ALA A 19 -5.43 0.76 -6.20
C ALA A 19 -4.53 0.56 -4.99
N ASN A 20 -4.96 1.15 -3.87
CA ASN A 20 -4.16 1.22 -2.67
C ASN A 20 -3.72 -0.20 -2.37
N CYS A 21 -2.48 -0.34 -1.93
CA CYS A 21 -1.96 -1.66 -1.68
C CYS A 21 -2.60 -2.18 -0.40
N LEU A 22 -3.29 -3.31 -0.50
CA LEU A 22 -3.74 -4.04 0.68
C LEU A 22 -2.57 -4.88 1.19
N ILE A 23 -1.91 -4.38 2.23
CA ILE A 23 -0.75 -5.03 2.83
C ILE A 23 -1.19 -5.77 4.08
N GLY A 24 -0.89 -7.06 4.14
CA GLY A 24 -1.20 -7.92 5.26
C GLY A 24 0.04 -8.40 5.97
N ILE A 25 -0.07 -8.64 7.28
CA ILE A 25 0.90 -9.40 8.04
C ILE A 25 0.42 -10.84 8.10
N ARG A 26 1.24 -11.75 7.59
CA ARG A 26 1.01 -13.19 7.67
C ARG A 26 1.91 -13.81 8.73
N ARG A 27 1.38 -14.69 9.55
CA ARG A 27 2.19 -15.65 10.33
C ARG A 27 2.21 -16.96 9.58
N ASP A 28 3.40 -17.59 9.50
CA ASP A 28 3.64 -18.80 8.71
C ASP A 28 2.58 -19.90 8.92
N SER A 29 2.06 -20.05 10.15
CA SER A 29 1.03 -21.05 10.48
C SER A 29 -0.41 -20.54 10.64
N SER A 30 -0.72 -19.24 10.53
CA SER A 30 -2.06 -18.71 10.91
C SER A 30 -2.75 -17.79 9.90
N GLY A 31 -2.20 -17.60 8.69
CA GLY A 31 -2.82 -16.71 7.70
C GLY A 31 -2.61 -15.22 8.02
N ILE A 32 -3.41 -14.35 7.41
CA ILE A 32 -3.30 -12.89 7.56
C ILE A 32 -3.91 -12.47 8.90
N LEU A 33 -3.11 -11.83 9.75
CA LEU A 33 -3.51 -11.38 11.10
C LEU A 33 -4.08 -9.97 11.09
N ALA A 34 -3.43 -9.09 10.33
CA ALA A 34 -3.84 -7.71 10.18
C ALA A 34 -3.56 -7.28 8.75
N SER A 35 -4.37 -6.35 8.25
CA SER A 35 -4.17 -5.75 6.94
C SER A 35 -4.47 -4.26 6.99
N VAL A 36 -3.77 -3.51 6.17
CA VAL A 36 -3.95 -2.06 6.04
C VAL A 36 -3.90 -1.65 4.58
N CYS A 37 -4.66 -0.61 4.26
CA CYS A 37 -4.65 0.04 2.97
C CYS A 37 -3.68 1.21 2.98
N ILE A 38 -2.80 1.25 1.99
CA ILE A 38 -1.81 2.32 1.87
C ILE A 38 -1.60 2.70 0.41
N VAL A 39 -1.34 3.98 0.19
CA VAL A 39 -0.96 4.48 -1.13
C VAL A 39 0.40 3.88 -1.53
N PRO A 40 0.53 3.25 -2.71
CA PRO A 40 1.80 2.74 -3.20
C PRO A 40 2.87 3.83 -3.23
N GLY A 41 4.07 3.50 -2.75
CA GLY A 41 5.19 4.45 -2.65
C GLY A 41 5.28 5.18 -1.30
N ASN A 42 4.31 4.97 -0.40
CA ASN A 42 4.34 5.53 0.95
C ASN A 42 4.72 4.48 2.01
N THR A 43 5.11 4.99 3.19
CA THR A 43 5.29 4.22 4.41
C THR A 43 4.05 4.29 5.30
N GLY A 44 3.82 3.23 6.05
CA GLY A 44 2.71 3.12 6.99
C GLY A 44 3.03 2.22 8.15
N THR A 45 2.06 2.13 9.05
CA THR A 45 2.18 1.33 10.27
C THR A 45 0.97 0.43 10.37
N VAL A 46 1.21 -0.85 10.66
CA VAL A 46 0.14 -1.83 10.88
C VAL A 46 0.35 -2.49 12.23
N SER A 47 -0.72 -2.55 13.01
CA SER A 47 -0.70 -3.19 14.32
C SER A 47 -1.45 -4.52 14.24
N TYR A 48 -0.83 -5.60 14.69
CA TYR A 48 -1.39 -6.96 14.59
C TYR A 48 -1.57 -7.67 15.94
N LEU A 49 -1.23 -6.99 17.03
CA LEU A 49 -1.48 -7.34 18.43
C LEU A 49 -1.58 -6.02 19.25
N THR A 50 -2.13 -6.07 20.47
CA THR A 50 -2.39 -4.91 21.33
C THR A 50 -1.18 -4.00 21.59
N GLU A 51 0.05 -4.50 21.43
CA GLU A 51 1.28 -3.73 21.65
C GLU A 51 2.34 -3.92 20.54
N VAL A 52 1.97 -4.52 19.40
CA VAL A 52 2.93 -4.77 18.31
C VAL A 52 2.49 -4.04 17.06
N SER A 53 3.31 -3.07 16.67
CA SER A 53 3.17 -2.26 15.46
C SER A 53 4.40 -2.44 14.56
N VAL A 54 4.14 -2.78 13.29
CA VAL A 54 5.17 -2.88 12.27
C VAL A 54 5.17 -1.60 11.47
N TYR A 55 6.34 -0.98 11.39
CA TYR A 55 6.57 0.09 10.43
C TYR A 55 7.05 -0.53 9.12
N PHE A 56 6.35 -0.24 8.03
CA PHE A 56 6.63 -0.82 6.72
C PHE A 56 6.59 0.24 5.63
N GLY A 57 7.39 0.02 4.59
CA GLY A 57 7.37 0.80 3.37
C GLY A 57 6.69 0.05 2.25
N THR A 58 6.03 0.80 1.37
CA THR A 58 5.53 0.27 0.10
C THR A 58 6.21 0.93 -1.08
N SER A 59 6.45 0.16 -2.13
CA SER A 59 6.91 0.69 -3.42
C SER A 59 5.72 1.10 -4.30
N THR A 60 5.98 1.84 -5.38
CA THR A 60 4.97 2.22 -6.38
C THR A 60 4.28 1.00 -7.02
N SER A 61 4.94 -0.16 -7.02
CA SER A 61 4.40 -1.45 -7.48
C SER A 61 3.75 -2.30 -6.37
N CYS A 62 3.44 -1.71 -5.20
CA CYS A 62 2.96 -2.43 -4.02
C CYS A 62 3.92 -3.50 -3.46
N GLY A 63 5.22 -3.40 -3.75
CA GLY A 63 6.24 -4.16 -3.03
C GLY A 63 6.26 -3.70 -1.57
N VAL A 64 6.46 -4.63 -0.62
CA VAL A 64 6.42 -4.32 0.81
C VAL A 64 7.71 -4.71 1.49
N SER A 65 8.16 -3.86 2.40
CA SER A 65 9.37 -4.10 3.18
C SER A 65 9.14 -3.66 4.62
N ALA A 66 9.48 -4.52 5.57
CA ALA A 66 9.51 -4.14 6.97
C ALA A 66 10.69 -3.20 7.20
N LEU A 67 10.41 -2.06 7.81
CA LEU A 67 11.42 -1.10 8.24
C LEU A 67 11.76 -1.30 9.71
N SER A 68 10.76 -1.62 10.55
CA SER A 68 10.96 -1.93 11.96
C SER A 68 9.75 -2.67 12.59
N GLY A 69 9.96 -3.36 13.70
CA GLY A 69 8.90 -3.97 14.50
C GLY A 69 8.31 -5.27 13.95
N LEU A 70 8.81 -5.78 12.81
CA LEU A 70 8.39 -7.09 12.29
C LEU A 70 9.17 -8.21 12.98
N ASP A 71 8.47 -9.02 13.77
CA ASP A 71 9.04 -10.22 14.38
C ASP A 71 9.30 -11.31 13.30
N PRO A 72 10.40 -12.08 13.39
CA PRO A 72 10.83 -13.03 12.36
C PRO A 72 9.84 -14.16 12.08
N LYS A 73 8.85 -14.39 12.95
CA LYS A 73 7.78 -15.37 12.72
C LYS A 73 6.68 -14.84 11.79
N TYR A 74 6.75 -13.57 11.43
CA TYR A 74 5.77 -12.88 10.61
C TYR A 74 6.41 -12.38 9.32
N SER A 75 5.59 -12.21 8.30
CA SER A 75 6.01 -11.70 6.99
C SER A 75 4.97 -10.74 6.46
N LEU A 76 5.42 -9.65 5.86
CA LEU A 76 4.57 -8.72 5.14
C LEU A 76 4.30 -9.28 3.75
N VAL A 77 3.02 -9.33 3.37
CA VAL A 77 2.60 -9.81 2.06
C VAL A 77 1.59 -8.84 1.46
N ARG A 78 1.69 -8.64 0.15
CA ARG A 78 0.63 -7.98 -0.60
C ARG A 78 -0.53 -8.95 -0.74
N VAL A 79 -1.67 -8.62 -0.16
CA VAL A 79 -2.89 -9.42 -0.24
C VAL A 79 -3.68 -9.07 -1.50
N GLY A 80 -3.66 -7.80 -1.89
CA GLY A 80 -4.37 -7.34 -3.08
C GLY A 80 -4.40 -5.82 -3.16
N THR A 81 -5.56 -5.31 -3.55
CA THR A 81 -5.82 -3.88 -3.69
C THR A 81 -7.06 -3.47 -2.93
N CYS A 82 -7.06 -2.22 -2.50
CA CYS A 82 -8.17 -1.39 -2.04
C CYS A 82 -8.01 0.00 -2.69
#